data_AF-U2FZJ4-F1
#
_entry.id   AF-U2FZJ4-F1
#
_cell.length_a   1.000
_cell.length_b   1.000
_cell.length_c   1.000
_cell.angle_alpha   90.00
_cell.angle_beta   90.00
_cell.angle_gamma   90.00
#
_symmetry.space_group_name_H-M   'P 1'
#
loop_
_entity.id
_entity.type
_entity.pdbx_description
1 polymer ?
#
loop_
_entity_poly.entity_id
_entity_poly.type
_entity_poly.pdbx_seq_one_letter_code
_entity_poly.pdbx_strand_id
1 'polypeptide(L)' 'MGFPKKHEQSVIRSVRVPKVIQDFLKEYFKNRDDFTANDFINLLIENSDEYKKFMARKAAENKEPRLFA' A
#
# COMPACT_ATOMS: atom_id res chain seq x y z
N MET A 1 -11.57 19.84 -15.71
CA MET A 1 -11.98 18.43 -15.49
C MET A 1 -10.89 17.77 -14.64
N GLY A 2 -11.22 17.30 -13.44
CA GLY A 2 -10.24 16.61 -12.59
C GLY A 2 -10.01 15.19 -13.10
N PHE A 3 -8.75 14.79 -13.25
CA PHE A 3 -8.41 13.41 -13.61
C PHE A 3 -9.05 12.45 -12.59
N PRO A 4 -9.80 11.42 -13.02
CA PRO A 4 -10.36 10.45 -12.10
C PRO A 4 -9.18 9.81 -11.34
N LYS A 5 -9.22 9.88 -10.01
CA LYS A 5 -8.24 9.15 -9.19
C LYS A 5 -8.38 7.68 -9.55
N LYS A 6 -7.28 7.04 -9.98
CA LYS A 6 -7.25 5.61 -10.36
C LYS A 6 -7.82 4.69 -9.28
N HIS A 7 -7.83 5.14 -8.00
CA HIS A 7 -8.44 4.46 -6.86
C HIS A 7 -9.15 5.47 -5.94
N GLU A 8 -10.47 5.35 -5.78
CA GLU A 8 -11.33 6.27 -5.00
C GLU A 8 -10.94 6.42 -3.52
N GLN A 9 -10.18 5.47 -2.96
CA GLN A 9 -9.78 5.46 -1.55
C GLN A 9 -8.25 5.48 -1.34
N SER A 10 -7.47 5.87 -2.36
CA SER A 10 -6.01 5.95 -2.23
C SER A 10 -5.55 7.23 -1.54
N VAL A 11 -4.51 7.10 -0.70
CA VAL A 11 -3.84 8.20 -0.01
C VAL A 11 -2.34 8.15 -0.30
N ILE A 12 -1.73 9.31 -0.58
CA ILE A 12 -0.29 9.41 -0.81
C ILE A 12 0.43 9.43 0.55
N ARG A 13 1.44 8.56 0.72
CA ARG A 13 2.31 8.55 1.89
C ARG A 13 3.78 8.53 1.46
N SER A 14 4.56 9.47 1.97
CA SER A 14 6.01 9.53 1.74
C SER A 14 6.76 8.66 2.75
N VAL A 15 7.72 7.88 2.26
CA VAL A 15 8.61 7.05 3.09
C VAL A 15 10.06 7.39 2.75
N ARG A 16 10.93 7.44 3.77
CA ARG A 16 12.37 7.62 3.56
C ARG A 16 12.99 6.27 3.19
N VAL A 17 13.67 6.22 2.05
CA VAL A 17 14.37 5.02 1.56
C VAL A 17 15.80 5.37 1.14
N PRO A 18 16.73 4.40 1.11
CA PRO A 18 18.03 4.57 0.47
C PRO A 18 17.89 4.98 -1.00
N LYS A 19 18.82 5.81 -1.49
CA LYS A 19 18.82 6.29 -2.88
C LYS A 19 18.79 5.16 -3.92
N VAL A 20 19.53 4.08 -3.66
CA VAL A 20 19.57 2.90 -4.54
C VAL A 20 18.18 2.28 -4.73
N ILE A 21 17.33 2.29 -3.70
CA ILE A 21 15.95 1.79 -3.81
C ILE A 21 15.11 2.72 -4.68
N GLN A 22 15.27 4.04 -4.52
CA GLN A 22 14.59 5.01 -5.38
C GLN A 22 15.00 4.85 -6.85
N ASP A 23 16.29 4.65 -7.12
CA ASP A 23 16.82 4.44 -8.47
C ASP A 23 16.23 3.14 -9.06
N PHE A 24 16.21 2.05 -8.29
CA PHE A 24 15.55 0.80 -8.67
C PHE A 24 14.07 1.00 -9.04
N LEU A 25 13.29 1.64 -8.15
CA LEU A 25 11.86 1.86 -8.38
C LEU A 25 11.59 2.73 -9.62
N LYS A 26 12.50 3.66 -9.95
CA LYS A 26 12.36 4.54 -11.10
C LYS A 26 12.79 3.88 -12.40
N GLU A 27 13.91 3.16 -12.40
CA GLU A 27 14.51 2.62 -13.61
C GLU A 27 13.88 1.29 -14.03
N TYR A 28 13.62 0.39 -13.08
CA TYR A 28 13.10 -0.94 -13.38
C TYR A 28 11.66 -0.91 -13.92
N PHE A 29 10.85 0.03 -13.43
CA PHE A 29 9.44 0.17 -13.80
C PHE A 29 9.17 1.25 -14.86
N LYS A 30 10.21 1.91 -15.39
CA LYS A 30 10.09 3.09 -16.27
C LYS A 30 9.19 2.88 -17.50
N ASN A 31 9.22 1.68 -18.07
CA ASN A 31 8.51 1.33 -19.31
C ASN A 31 7.52 0.17 -19.10
N ARG A 32 7.00 0.00 -17.88
CA ARG A 32 6.00 -1.03 -17.57
C ARG A 32 4.66 -0.37 -17.31
N ASP A 33 3.76 -0.48 -18.28
CA ASP A 33 2.41 0.08 -18.17
C ASP A 33 1.48 -0.80 -17.32
N ASP A 34 1.72 -2.12 -17.35
CA ASP A 34 0.86 -3.12 -16.69
C ASP A 34 1.19 -3.33 -15.20
N PHE A 35 2.41 -3.00 -14.79
CA PHE A 35 2.88 -3.24 -13.43
C PHE A 35 3.84 -2.16 -12.98
N THR A 36 3.38 -1.29 -12.08
CA THR A 36 4.09 -0.09 -11.64
C THR A 36 4.87 -0.32 -10.35
N ALA A 37 5.78 0.61 -10.04
CA ALA A 37 6.48 0.62 -8.75
C ALA A 37 5.52 0.66 -7.55
N ASN A 38 4.36 1.30 -7.70
CA ASN A 38 3.33 1.35 -6.66
C ASN A 38 2.70 -0.03 -6.45
N ASP A 39 2.41 -0.76 -7.53
CA ASP A 39 1.84 -2.12 -7.46
C ASP A 39 2.82 -3.08 -6.78
N PHE A 40 4.11 -2.97 -7.11
CA PHE A 40 5.18 -3.71 -6.45
C PHE A 40 5.22 -3.47 -4.94
N ILE A 41 5.19 -2.20 -4.51
CA ILE A 41 5.23 -1.85 -3.09
C ILE A 41 3.96 -2.34 -2.37
N ASN A 42 2.78 -2.18 -2.97
CA ASN A 42 1.53 -2.68 -2.40
C ASN A 42 1.57 -4.19 -2.21
N LEU A 43 2.02 -4.93 -3.23
CA LEU A 43 2.18 -6.40 -3.13
C LEU A 43 3.16 -6.80 -2.03
N LEU A 44 4.28 -6.10 -1.87
CA LEU A 44 5.21 -6.37 -0.77
C LEU A 44 4.57 -6.14 0.60
N ILE A 45 3.84 -5.04 0.75
CA ILE A 45 3.15 -4.71 2.02
C ILE A 45 2.06 -5.75 2.31
N GLU A 46 1.19 -6.06 1.35
CA GLU A 46 0.10 -7.02 1.50
C GLU A 46 0.59 -8.43 1.86
N ASN A 47 1.76 -8.82 1.33
CA ASN A 47 2.36 -10.10 1.63
C ASN A 47 3.20 -10.12 2.93
N SER A 48 3.49 -8.98 3.53
CA SER A 48 4.24 -8.90 4.79
C SER A 48 3.46 -9.50 5.96
N ASP A 49 4.19 -10.11 6.90
CA ASP A 49 3.60 -10.68 8.10
C ASP A 49 3.03 -9.60 9.00
N GLU A 50 3.65 -8.42 9.04
CA GLU A 50 3.20 -7.25 9.79
C GLU A 50 1.81 -6.81 9.32
N TYR A 51 1.61 -6.69 8.01
CA TYR A 51 0.31 -6.30 7.46
C TYR A 51 -0.75 -7.38 7.71
N LYS A 52 -0.42 -8.65 7.52
CA LYS A 52 -1.32 -9.77 7.80
C LYS A 52 -1.74 -9.80 9.28
N LYS A 53 -0.79 -9.61 10.20
CA LYS A 53 -1.05 -9.50 11.65
C LYS A 53 -1.92 -8.29 11.98
N PHE A 54 -1.64 -7.14 11.38
CA PHE A 54 -2.44 -5.93 11.55
C PHE A 54 -3.90 -6.15 11.10
N MET A 55 -4.09 -6.75 9.92
CA MET A 55 -5.42 -7.05 9.39
C MET A 55 -6.17 -8.06 10.27
N ALA A 56 -5.49 -9.10 10.77
CA ALA A 56 -6.08 -10.07 11.69
C ALA A 56 -6.56 -9.41 13.00
N ARG A 57 -5.76 -8.50 13.58
CA ARG A 57 -6.14 -7.74 14.79
C ARG A 57 -7.32 -6.82 14.54
N LYS A 58 -7.29 -6.05 13.45
CA LYS A 58 -8.38 -5.16 13.06
C LYS A 58 -9.70 -5.92 12.83
N ALA A 59 -9.62 -7.13 12.27
CA ALA A 59 -10.79 -8.00 12.10
C ALA A 59 -11.33 -8.54 13.44
N ALA A 60 -10.45 -8.81 14.42
CA ALA A 60 -10.84 -9.22 15.76
C ALA A 60 -11.49 -8.08 16.56
N GLU A 61 -10.94 -6.87 16.49
CA GLU A 61 -11.52 -5.65 17.12
C GLU A 61 -12.92 -5.31 16.60
N ASN A 62 -13.24 -5.69 15.36
CA ASN A 62 -14.59 -5.54 14.81
C ASN A 62 -15.56 -6.62 15.30
N LYS A 63 -15.08 -7.73 15.87
CA LYS A 63 -15.91 -8.83 16.39
C LYS A 63 -16.19 -8.72 17.89
N GLU A 64 -15.42 -7.91 18.62
CA GLU A 64 -15.71 -7.67 20.02
C GLU A 64 -16.92 -6.72 20.16
N PRO A 65 -17.92 -7.07 21.00
CA PRO A 65 -19.06 -6.19 21.24
C PRO A 65 -18.55 -4.91 21.91
N ARG A 66 -18.66 -3.79 21.20
CA ARG A 66 -18.30 -2.48 21.74
C ARG A 66 -19.35 -2.10 22.78
N LEU A 67 -18.92 -1.81 24.01
CA LEU A 67 -19.77 -1.44 25.15
C LEU A 67 -20.55 -0.13 24.95
N PHE A 68 -20.22 0.66 23.91
CA PHE A 68 -20.94 1.88 23.56
C PHE A 68 -21.03 1.98 22.03
N ALA A 69 -22.25 1.92 21.52
CA ALA A 69 -22.62 2.23 20.14
C ALA A 69 -23.27 3.62 20.08
#